data_AF-A0A0P6S1M0-F1
#
_entry.id   AF-A0A0P6S1M0-F1
#
_cell.length_a   1.000
_cell.length_b   1.000
_cell.length_c   1.000
_cell.angle_alpha   90.00
_cell.angle_beta   90.00
_cell.angle_gamma   90.00
#
_symmetry.space_group_name_H-M   'P 1'
#
loop_
_entity.id
_entity.type
_entity.pdbx_description
1 polymer ?
#
loop_
_entity_poly.entity_id
_entity_poly.type
_entity_poly.pdbx_seq_one_letter_code
_entity_poly.pdbx_strand_id
1 'polypeptide(L)'
;MKQLCRKFAISTIATLALAGACLTASTQVIKANEYDDFEIEFLTAPKKTGYKELLEFLKAQGVDEFYADFYLAVSPNKDFVKKLEEFKSQTKDDIKNEVISEVDNFFEMYAPAPIPVVEK
;
A
#
# COMPACT_ATOMS: atom_id res chain seq x y z
N MET A 1 42.04 -57.54 31.39
CA MET A 1 41.90 -56.15 31.90
C MET A 1 42.01 -55.22 30.70
N LYS A 2 41.28 -54.12 30.50
CA LYS A 2 40.09 -53.49 31.12
C LYS A 2 39.72 -52.38 30.11
N GLN A 3 38.42 -52.21 29.85
CA GLN A 3 37.76 -50.95 29.54
C GLN A 3 38.21 -50.15 28.30
N LEU A 4 37.64 -50.48 27.14
CA LEU A 4 37.29 -49.45 26.16
C LEU A 4 35.98 -48.81 26.61
N CYS A 5 36.14 -47.74 27.40
CA CYS A 5 35.15 -46.80 27.92
C CYS A 5 34.09 -46.46 26.84
N ARG A 6 32.81 -46.82 27.01
CA ARG A 6 31.83 -46.16 27.90
C ARG A 6 31.77 -44.64 27.72
N LYS A 7 31.51 -44.13 26.51
CA LYS A 7 31.02 -42.74 26.29
C LYS A 7 30.11 -42.65 25.05
N PHE A 8 28.90 -43.21 25.15
CA PHE A 8 27.81 -42.95 24.19
C PHE A 8 26.67 -42.13 24.81
N ALA A 9 26.89 -41.48 25.94
CA ALA A 9 25.79 -40.94 26.74
C ALA A 9 26.08 -39.59 27.38
N ILE A 10 26.66 -38.62 26.65
CA ILE A 10 26.63 -37.21 27.09
C ILE A 10 26.66 -36.30 25.84
N SER A 11 25.55 -36.16 25.09
CA SER A 11 25.40 -35.03 24.14
C SER A 11 23.97 -34.82 23.62
N THR A 12 22.93 -35.02 24.44
CA THR A 12 21.52 -34.89 23.96
C THR A 12 20.61 -34.08 24.88
N ILE A 13 21.14 -33.20 25.74
CA ILE A 13 20.31 -32.35 26.63
C ILE A 13 20.65 -30.85 26.53
N ALA A 14 21.17 -30.38 25.39
CA ALA A 14 21.38 -28.94 25.15
C ALA A 14 20.49 -28.36 24.03
N THR A 15 19.74 -29.20 23.30
CA THR A 15 19.02 -28.75 22.09
C THR A 15 17.53 -28.47 22.29
N LEU A 16 16.92 -28.84 23.42
CA LEU A 16 15.48 -28.56 23.64
C LEU A 16 15.17 -27.12 24.05
N ALA A 17 16.11 -26.36 24.62
CA ALA A 17 15.85 -24.98 25.02
C ALA A 17 15.78 -23.99 23.84
N LEU A 18 16.48 -24.28 22.73
CA LEU A 18 16.45 -23.43 21.52
C LEU A 18 15.17 -23.62 20.70
N ALA A 19 14.50 -24.77 20.81
CA ALA A 19 13.23 -25.02 20.11
C ALA A 19 12.03 -24.27 20.72
N GLY A 20 12.12 -23.87 22.00
CA GLY A 20 11.07 -23.07 22.66
C GLY A 20 11.03 -21.62 22.20
N ALA A 21 12.19 -21.01 21.93
CA ALA A 21 12.29 -19.62 21.47
C ALA A 21 11.90 -19.45 19.98
N CYS A 22 12.07 -20.50 19.16
CA CYS A 22 11.62 -20.46 17.77
C CYS A 22 10.09 -20.52 17.66
N LEU A 23 9.38 -21.19 18.58
CA LEU A 23 7.92 -21.30 18.55
C LEU A 23 7.20 -19.96 18.81
N THR A 24 7.75 -19.09 19.66
CA THR A 24 7.20 -17.74 19.90
C THR A 24 7.54 -16.72 18.81
N ALA A 25 8.61 -16.93 18.04
CA ALA A 25 8.82 -16.18 16.80
C ALA A 25 7.76 -16.58 15.75
N SER A 26 7.50 -17.88 15.58
CA SER A 26 6.51 -18.39 14.62
C SER A 26 5.08 -17.91 14.89
N THR A 27 4.65 -17.76 16.14
CA THR A 27 3.29 -17.25 16.44
C THR A 27 3.12 -15.76 16.15
N GLN A 28 4.19 -14.97 16.14
CA GLN A 28 4.14 -13.58 15.68
C GLN A 28 4.08 -13.49 14.14
N VAL A 29 4.67 -14.44 13.41
CA VAL A 29 4.56 -14.52 11.94
C VAL A 29 3.16 -14.98 11.51
N ILE A 30 2.53 -15.89 12.26
CA ILE A 30 1.17 -16.38 11.92
C ILE A 30 0.13 -15.25 12.02
N LYS A 31 0.26 -14.32 12.98
CA LYS A 31 -0.65 -13.15 13.05
C LYS A 31 -0.45 -12.12 11.94
N ALA A 32 0.69 -12.12 11.25
CA ALA A 32 0.86 -11.30 10.04
C ALA A 32 0.28 -11.99 8.80
N ASN A 33 0.15 -13.32 8.82
CA ASN A 33 -0.43 -14.11 7.73
C ASN A 33 -1.97 -14.23 7.83
N GLU A 34 -2.58 -13.91 8.97
CA GLU A 34 -4.03 -13.74 9.13
C GLU A 34 -4.53 -12.34 8.70
N TYR A 35 -3.70 -11.56 8.00
CA TYR A 35 -4.13 -10.41 7.20
C TYR A 35 -4.40 -10.86 5.74
N ASP A 36 -4.92 -12.08 5.57
CA ASP A 36 -5.60 -12.46 4.34
C ASP A 36 -6.82 -11.54 4.21
N ASP A 37 -6.82 -10.75 3.13
CA ASP A 37 -7.91 -9.90 2.68
C ASP A 37 -8.01 -8.47 3.25
N PHE A 38 -6.86 -7.82 3.44
CA PHE A 38 -6.82 -6.37 3.18
C PHE A 38 -6.66 -6.16 1.68
N GLU A 39 -7.72 -6.43 0.91
CA GLU A 39 -7.92 -5.76 -0.37
C GLU A 39 -8.11 -4.26 -0.07
N ILE A 40 -7.00 -3.57 0.24
CA ILE A 40 -7.00 -2.13 0.35
C ILE A 40 -7.35 -1.64 -1.05
N GLU A 41 -8.50 -1.00 -1.18
CA GLU A 41 -9.09 -0.52 -2.42
C GLU A 41 -8.11 0.30 -3.29
N PHE A 42 -7.15 0.95 -2.63
CA PHE A 42 -6.00 1.62 -3.23
C PHE A 42 -5.07 0.67 -4.03
N LEU A 43 -4.76 -0.51 -3.51
CA LEU A 43 -3.89 -1.51 -4.14
C LEU A 43 -4.58 -2.24 -5.30
N THR A 44 -5.92 -2.21 -5.36
CA THR A 44 -6.70 -2.82 -6.43
C THR A 44 -7.09 -1.82 -7.53
N ALA A 45 -6.99 -0.52 -7.29
CA ALA A 45 -7.30 0.53 -8.28
C ALA A 45 -6.56 0.36 -9.62
N PRO A 46 -5.24 0.03 -9.67
CA PRO A 46 -4.53 -0.20 -10.93
C PRO A 46 -5.05 -1.41 -11.74
N LYS A 47 -5.77 -2.32 -11.08
CA LYS A 47 -6.37 -3.51 -11.72
C LYS A 47 -7.76 -3.23 -12.29
N LYS A 48 -8.36 -2.08 -12.02
CA LYS A 48 -9.69 -1.72 -12.51
C LYS A 48 -9.65 -1.37 -14.00
N THR A 49 -10.68 -1.80 -14.72
CA THR A 49 -10.86 -1.50 -16.14
C THR A 49 -10.84 0.01 -16.37
N GLY A 50 -10.11 0.45 -17.41
CA GLY A 50 -9.99 1.88 -17.75
C GLY A 50 -8.93 2.65 -16.95
N TYR A 51 -8.35 2.09 -15.87
CA TYR A 51 -7.31 2.79 -15.08
C TYR A 51 -6.12 3.19 -15.95
N LYS A 52 -5.54 2.23 -16.67
CA LYS A 52 -4.36 2.46 -17.51
C LYS A 52 -4.67 3.41 -18.67
N GLU A 53 -5.82 3.24 -19.30
CA GLU A 53 -6.26 4.07 -20.43
C GLU A 53 -6.48 5.53 -20.00
N LEU A 54 -7.10 5.74 -18.83
CA LEU A 54 -7.29 7.06 -18.27
C LEU A 54 -5.95 7.68 -17.84
N LEU A 55 -5.04 6.91 -17.23
CA LEU A 55 -3.71 7.39 -16.87
C LEU A 55 -2.91 7.85 -18.10
N GLU A 56 -2.88 7.02 -19.14
CA GLU A 56 -2.20 7.36 -20.40
C GLU A 56 -2.85 8.57 -21.07
N PHE A 57 -4.17 8.68 -21.03
CA PHE A 57 -4.90 9.85 -21.52
C PHE A 57 -4.52 11.12 -20.76
N LEU A 58 -4.50 11.10 -19.42
CA LEU A 58 -4.13 12.26 -18.60
C LEU A 58 -2.69 12.70 -18.88
N LYS A 59 -1.76 11.75 -18.99
CA LYS A 59 -0.36 12.03 -19.38
C LYS A 59 -0.28 12.63 -20.80
N ALA A 60 -1.07 12.14 -21.75
CA ALA A 60 -1.14 12.71 -23.10
C ALA A 60 -1.73 14.14 -23.12
N GLN A 61 -2.67 14.44 -22.22
CA GLN A 61 -3.15 15.80 -21.97
C GLN A 61 -2.14 16.66 -21.20
N GLY A 62 -0.94 16.16 -20.91
CA GLY A 62 0.12 16.91 -20.23
C GLY A 62 -0.22 17.26 -18.80
N VAL A 63 -1.06 16.46 -18.14
CA VAL A 63 -1.16 16.44 -16.67
C VAL A 63 0.14 15.84 -16.14
N ASP A 64 0.67 16.44 -15.08
CA ASP A 64 1.88 15.95 -14.44
C ASP A 64 1.66 14.53 -13.87
N GLU A 65 2.71 13.71 -13.92
CA GLU A 65 2.65 12.30 -13.54
C GLU A 65 2.18 12.11 -12.10
N PHE A 66 2.66 12.94 -11.16
CA PHE A 66 2.25 12.87 -9.77
C PHE A 66 0.74 13.11 -9.62
N TYR A 67 0.21 14.17 -10.25
CA TYR A 67 -1.21 14.49 -10.17
C TYR A 67 -2.07 13.43 -10.85
N ALA A 68 -1.64 12.90 -12.00
CA ALA A 68 -2.38 11.88 -12.74
C ALA A 68 -2.44 10.55 -11.95
N ASP A 69 -1.32 10.10 -11.39
CA ASP A 69 -1.28 8.88 -10.59
C ASP A 69 -2.08 9.04 -9.29
N PHE A 70 -1.89 10.17 -8.59
CA PHE A 70 -2.56 10.41 -7.32
C PHE A 70 -4.08 10.55 -7.48
N TYR A 71 -4.54 11.25 -8.52
CA TYR A 71 -5.96 11.38 -8.84
C TYR A 71 -6.68 10.03 -8.99
N LEU A 72 -6.05 9.08 -9.68
CA LEU A 72 -6.61 7.73 -9.85
C LEU A 72 -6.54 6.92 -8.55
N ALA A 73 -5.48 7.12 -7.77
CA ALA A 73 -5.24 6.38 -6.55
C ALA A 73 -6.16 6.80 -5.39
N VAL A 74 -6.51 8.09 -5.28
CA VAL A 74 -7.45 8.59 -4.25
C VAL A 74 -8.92 8.38 -4.61
N SER A 75 -9.20 8.05 -5.87
CA SER A 75 -10.54 7.78 -6.37
C SER A 75 -10.70 6.33 -6.83
N PRO A 76 -10.39 5.32 -6.00
CA PRO A 76 -10.38 3.94 -6.47
C PRO A 76 -11.77 3.46 -6.87
N ASN A 77 -12.85 4.09 -6.39
CA ASN A 77 -14.25 3.75 -6.69
C ASN A 77 -14.86 4.45 -7.89
N LYS A 78 -14.12 5.32 -8.58
CA LYS A 78 -14.62 5.93 -9.81
C LYS A 78 -14.65 4.90 -10.95
N ASP A 79 -15.68 5.02 -11.79
CA ASP A 79 -15.71 4.34 -13.08
C ASP A 79 -14.75 5.06 -14.03
N PHE A 80 -13.53 4.52 -14.17
CA PHE A 80 -12.48 5.13 -14.98
C PHE A 80 -12.83 5.19 -16.46
N VAL A 81 -13.65 4.26 -16.96
CA VAL A 81 -14.10 4.26 -18.37
C VAL A 81 -15.05 5.42 -18.60
N LYS A 82 -16.05 5.58 -17.73
CA LYS A 82 -16.96 6.73 -17.80
C LYS A 82 -16.21 8.06 -17.67
N LYS A 83 -15.24 8.13 -16.75
CA LYS A 83 -14.48 9.36 -16.54
C LYS A 83 -13.62 9.72 -17.76
N LEU A 84 -13.06 8.73 -18.45
CA LEU A 84 -12.37 8.91 -19.71
C LEU A 84 -13.29 9.47 -20.81
N GLU A 85 -14.53 8.98 -20.90
CA GLU A 85 -15.51 9.52 -21.85
C GLU A 85 -15.89 10.98 -21.55
N GLU A 86 -16.08 11.32 -20.27
CA GLU A 86 -16.30 12.71 -19.84
C GLU A 86 -15.13 13.60 -20.25
N PHE A 87 -13.89 13.19 -19.96
CA PHE A 87 -12.70 13.97 -20.31
C PHE A 87 -12.47 14.11 -21.81
N LYS A 88 -12.91 13.17 -22.64
CA LYS A 88 -12.86 13.33 -24.11
C LYS A 88 -13.71 14.48 -24.62
N SER A 89 -14.74 14.90 -23.86
CA SER A 89 -15.61 16.02 -24.22
C SER A 89 -15.15 17.39 -23.69
N GLN A 90 -14.12 17.40 -22.85
CA GLN A 90 -13.58 18.61 -22.22
C GLN A 90 -12.33 19.13 -22.94
N THR A 91 -11.97 20.38 -22.66
CA THR A 91 -10.69 20.92 -23.14
C THR A 91 -9.53 20.46 -22.25
N LYS A 92 -8.32 20.48 -22.81
CA LYS A 92 -7.09 20.09 -22.10
C LYS A 92 -6.88 20.87 -20.79
N ASP A 93 -7.20 22.16 -20.80
CA ASP A 93 -7.03 23.02 -19.63
C ASP A 93 -8.08 22.73 -18.55
N ASP A 94 -9.31 22.42 -18.93
CA ASP A 94 -10.37 22.01 -18.00
C ASP A 94 -9.99 20.69 -17.29
N ILE A 95 -9.51 19.70 -18.05
CA ILE A 95 -9.09 18.40 -17.51
C ILE A 95 -7.96 18.58 -16.49
N LYS A 96 -6.97 19.42 -16.80
CA LYS A 96 -5.86 19.71 -15.89
C LYS A 96 -6.33 20.37 -14.61
N ASN A 97 -7.16 21.40 -14.72
CA ASN A 97 -7.68 22.13 -13.57
C ASN A 97 -8.53 21.23 -12.68
N GLU A 98 -9.37 20.37 -13.27
CA GLU A 98 -10.19 19.41 -12.54
C GLU A 98 -9.33 18.40 -11.76
N VAL A 99 -8.35 17.78 -12.43
CA VAL A 99 -7.46 16.79 -11.81
C VAL A 99 -6.64 17.38 -10.67
N ILE A 100 -6.04 18.56 -10.89
CA ILE A 100 -5.25 19.25 -9.87
C ILE A 100 -6.14 19.64 -8.69
N SER A 101 -7.31 20.23 -8.95
CA SER A 101 -8.21 20.68 -7.90
C SER A 101 -8.75 19.54 -7.04
N GLU A 102 -9.03 18.37 -7.63
CA GLU A 102 -9.46 17.20 -6.84
C GLU A 102 -8.33 16.67 -5.95
N VAL A 103 -7.10 16.64 -6.46
CA VAL A 103 -5.93 16.22 -5.68
C VAL A 103 -5.66 17.20 -4.54
N ASP A 104 -5.70 18.51 -4.80
CA ASP A 104 -5.50 19.54 -3.79
C ASP A 104 -6.59 19.48 -2.70
N ASN A 105 -7.85 19.30 -3.08
CA ASN A 105 -8.96 19.13 -2.13
C ASN A 105 -8.75 17.89 -1.24
N PHE A 106 -8.25 16.79 -1.81
CA PHE A 106 -7.89 15.62 -1.02
C PHE A 106 -6.81 15.99 0.03
N PHE A 107 -5.75 16.70 -0.36
CA PHE A 107 -4.74 17.14 0.59
C PHE A 107 -5.29 18.09 1.67
N GLU A 108 -6.18 19.01 1.31
CA GLU A 108 -6.81 19.92 2.28
C GLU A 108 -7.72 19.17 3.26
N MET A 109 -8.48 18.19 2.79
CA MET A 109 -9.39 17.39 3.64
C MET A 109 -8.63 16.56 4.68
N TYR A 110 -7.45 16.06 4.33
CA TYR A 110 -6.60 15.27 5.21
C TYR A 110 -5.43 16.07 5.81
N ALA A 111 -5.38 17.38 5.59
CA ALA A 111 -4.36 18.24 6.17
C ALA A 111 -4.52 18.27 7.69
N PRO A 112 -3.42 18.15 8.46
CA PRO A 112 -3.48 18.32 9.90
C PRO A 112 -3.96 19.74 10.24
N ALA A 113 -4.81 19.85 11.25
CA ALA A 113 -5.31 21.14 11.70
C ALA A 113 -4.13 22.09 12.03
N PRO A 114 -4.22 23.38 11.67
CA PRO A 114 -3.19 24.35 12.01
C PRO A 114 -2.92 24.33 13.52
N ILE A 115 -1.65 24.22 13.91
CA ILE A 115 -1.27 24.27 15.32
C ILE A 115 -1.61 25.69 15.80
N PRO A 116 -2.45 25.87 16.84
CA PRO A 116 -2.77 27.19 17.34
C PRO A 116 -1.47 27.87 17.79
N VAL A 117 -1.18 29.04 17.22
CA VAL A 117 -0.07 29.87 17.65
C VAL A 117 -0.42 30.38 19.04
N VAL A 118 0.19 29.81 20.07
CA VAL A 118 0.11 30.38 21.42
C VAL A 118 1.00 31.62 21.41
N GLU A 119 0.41 32.78 21.13
CA GLU A 119 1.06 34.06 21.40
C GLU A 119 1.40 34.10 22.90
N LYS A 120 2.69 34.27 23.20
CA LYS A 120 3.24 34.43 24.54
C LYS A 120 3.34 35.90 24.91
#